data_AF-A0A5K1FTN4-F1
#
_entry.id   AF-A0A5K1FTN4-F1
#
_cell.length_a   1.000
_cell.length_b   1.000
_cell.length_c   1.000
_cell.angle_alpha   90.00
_cell.angle_beta   90.00
_cell.angle_gamma   90.00
#
_symmetry.space_group_name_H-M   'P 1'
#
loop_
_entity.id
_entity.type
_entity.pdbx_description
1 polymer ?
#
loop_
_entity_poly.entity_id
_entity_poly.type
_entity_poly.pdbx_seq_one_letter_code
_entity_poly.pdbx_strand_id
1 'polypeptide(L)'
;ANRTILLEEDRVKSETDSAKAPVDFATLQLHNFLYEKNHYMKAIKACKDFKSKHPDITLVSEEEFYKSAPEEIKGNQPNGNAHDLMLRRLDFELFQ
;
A
#
# COMPACT_ATOMS: atom_id res chain seq x y z
N ALA A 1 -44.40 -0.94 -47.12
CA ALA A 1 -44.48 -0.34 -45.78
C ALA A 1 -43.83 -1.25 -44.73
N ASN A 2 -44.42 -2.39 -44.38
CA ASN A 2 -43.93 -3.25 -43.28
C ASN A 2 -42.51 -3.79 -43.46
N ARG A 3 -42.12 -4.21 -44.68
CA ARG A 3 -40.75 -4.68 -44.95
C ARG A 3 -39.70 -3.59 -44.70
N THR A 4 -40.01 -2.34 -45.03
CA THR A 4 -39.11 -1.21 -44.81
C THR A 4 -38.94 -0.91 -43.31
N ILE A 5 -40.04 -1.01 -42.55
CA ILE A 5 -40.02 -0.83 -41.09
C ILE A 5 -39.16 -1.90 -40.43
N LEU A 6 -39.31 -3.17 -40.83
CA LEU A 6 -38.52 -4.28 -40.27
C LEU A 6 -37.02 -4.11 -40.51
N LEU A 7 -36.64 -3.69 -41.72
CA LEU A 7 -35.23 -3.45 -42.06
C LEU A 7 -34.63 -2.29 -41.28
N GLU A 8 -35.42 -1.25 -41.02
CA GLU A 8 -34.98 -0.11 -40.22
C GLU A 8 -34.87 -0.47 -38.74
N GLU A 9 -35.80 -1.27 -38.21
CA GLU A 9 -35.71 -1.84 -36.86
C GLU A 9 -34.42 -2.65 -36.68
N ASP A 10 -34.14 -3.57 -37.60
CA ASP A 10 -32.93 -4.40 -37.56
C ASP A 10 -31.66 -3.53 -37.64
N ARG A 11 -31.67 -2.47 -38.45
CA ARG A 11 -30.56 -1.50 -38.55
C ARG A 11 -30.29 -0.82 -37.21
N VAL A 12 -31.33 -0.22 -36.61
CA VAL A 12 -31.20 0.51 -35.34
C VAL A 12 -30.80 -0.43 -34.20
N LYS A 13 -31.33 -1.65 -34.18
CA LYS A 13 -30.94 -2.68 -33.21
C LYS A 13 -29.46 -3.05 -33.34
N SER A 14 -29.01 -3.33 -34.57
CA SER A 14 -27.60 -3.67 -34.81
C SER A 14 -26.64 -2.53 -34.46
N GLU A 15 -27.02 -1.28 -34.75
CA GLU A 15 -26.23 -0.10 -34.38
C GLU A 15 -26.13 0.06 -32.86
N THR A 16 -27.25 -0.13 -32.16
CA THR A 16 -27.30 -0.05 -30.70
C THR A 16 -26.48 -1.16 -30.04
N ASP A 17 -26.61 -2.39 -30.54
CA ASP A 17 -25.84 -3.54 -30.03
C ASP A 17 -24.33 -3.35 -30.28
N SER A 18 -23.95 -2.82 -31.45
CA SER A 18 -22.56 -2.51 -31.76
C SER A 18 -22.00 -1.39 -30.87
N ALA A 19 -22.80 -0.40 -30.49
CA ALA A 19 -22.40 0.67 -29.59
C ALA A 19 -22.33 0.21 -28.12
N LYS A 20 -23.14 -0.79 -27.75
CA LYS A 20 -23.17 -1.35 -26.39
C LYS A 20 -21.94 -2.18 -26.06
N ALA A 21 -21.47 -3.02 -26.98
CA ALA A 21 -20.32 -3.90 -26.76
C ALA A 21 -19.04 -3.20 -26.22
N PRO A 22 -18.58 -2.07 -26.80
CA PRO A 22 -17.40 -1.36 -26.27
C PRO A 22 -17.66 -0.74 -24.89
N VAL A 23 -18.90 -0.31 -24.59
CA VAL A 23 -19.26 0.23 -23.28
C VAL A 23 -19.23 -0.86 -22.22
N ASP A 24 -19.79 -2.03 -22.51
CA ASP A 24 -19.77 -3.19 -21.60
C ASP A 24 -18.33 -3.64 -21.34
N PHE A 25 -17.49 -3.68 -22.38
CA PHE A 25 -16.07 -3.99 -22.25
C PHE A 25 -15.32 -2.98 -21.37
N ALA A 26 -15.50 -1.67 -21.62
CA ALA A 26 -14.87 -0.63 -20.81
C ALA A 26 -15.34 -0.67 -19.35
N THR A 27 -16.63 -0.96 -19.12
CA THR A 27 -17.20 -1.14 -17.79
C THR A 27 -16.56 -2.31 -17.05
N LEU A 28 -16.36 -3.44 -17.73
CA LEU A 28 -15.67 -4.60 -17.15
C LEU A 28 -14.21 -4.27 -16.78
N GLN A 29 -13.49 -3.58 -17.66
CA GLN A 29 -12.12 -3.14 -17.37
C GLN A 29 -12.08 -2.20 -16.16
N LEU A 30 -13.01 -1.25 -16.07
CA LEU A 30 -13.13 -0.36 -14.93
C LEU A 30 -13.36 -1.13 -13.63
N HIS A 31 -14.25 -2.13 -13.63
CA HIS A 31 -14.49 -2.98 -12.46
C HIS A 31 -13.22 -3.72 -12.02
N ASN A 32 -12.46 -4.28 -12.96
CA ASN A 32 -11.20 -4.96 -12.67
C ASN A 32 -10.20 -4.00 -11.98
N PHE A 33 -9.99 -2.80 -12.54
CA PHE A 33 -9.08 -1.82 -11.96
C PHE A 33 -9.53 -1.32 -10.58
N LEU A 34 -10.84 -1.12 -10.38
CA LEU A 34 -11.38 -0.74 -9.09
C LEU A 34 -11.15 -1.82 -8.04
N TYR A 35 -11.33 -3.09 -8.41
CA TYR A 35 -11.07 -4.22 -7.53
C TYR A 35 -9.58 -4.26 -7.12
N GLU A 36 -8.69 -4.18 -8.10
CA GLU A 36 -7.24 -4.21 -7.89
C GLU A 36 -6.77 -3.03 -7.01
N LYS A 37 -7.21 -1.81 -7.33
CA LYS A 37 -6.96 -0.62 -6.50
C LYS A 37 -7.39 -0.85 -5.06
N ASN A 38 -8.61 -1.36 -4.85
CA ASN A 38 -9.13 -1.59 -3.50
C ASN A 38 -8.35 -2.69 -2.77
N HIS A 39 -7.89 -3.72 -3.48
CA HIS A 39 -7.01 -4.75 -2.92
C HIS A 39 -5.71 -4.13 -2.40
N TYR A 40 -5.01 -3.35 -3.22
CA TYR A 40 -3.76 -2.69 -2.81
C TYR A 40 -3.98 -1.67 -1.68
N MET A 41 -5.07 -0.90 -1.71
CA MET A 41 -5.41 0.02 -0.62
C MET A 41 -5.57 -0.71 0.72
N LYS A 42 -6.21 -1.89 0.73
CA LYS A 42 -6.33 -2.72 1.92
C LYS A 42 -4.98 -3.26 2.38
N ALA A 43 -4.13 -3.73 1.46
CA ALA A 43 -2.79 -4.20 1.79
C ALA A 43 -1.92 -3.09 2.39
N ILE A 44 -1.89 -1.90 1.76
CA ILE A 44 -1.17 -0.73 2.27
C ILE A 44 -1.66 -0.35 3.66
N LYS A 45 -2.98 -0.34 3.87
CA LYS A 45 -3.55 -0.06 5.19
C LYS A 45 -3.11 -1.10 6.22
N ALA A 46 -3.17 -2.39 5.91
CA ALA A 46 -2.71 -3.44 6.81
C ALA A 46 -1.22 -3.30 7.17
N CYS A 47 -0.36 -2.93 6.21
CA CYS A 47 1.04 -2.65 6.47
C CYS A 47 1.27 -1.41 7.35
N LYS A 48 0.46 -0.35 7.18
CA LYS A 48 0.56 0.88 8.00
C LYS A 48 -0.02 0.70 9.40
N ASP A 49 -1.10 -0.06 9.52
CA ASP A 49 -1.75 -0.37 10.80
C ASP A 49 -0.96 -1.40 11.61
N PHE A 50 0.06 -2.03 11.01
CA PHE A 50 0.99 -2.89 11.72
C PHE A 50 1.74 -2.08 12.78
N LYS A 51 1.36 -2.29 14.04
CA LYS A 51 2.12 -1.86 15.21
C LYS A 51 2.93 -3.06 15.69
N SER A 52 4.22 -2.86 15.93
CA SER A 52 5.05 -3.87 16.60
C SER A 52 4.49 -4.17 18.00
N LYS A 53 4.88 -5.31 18.60
CA LYS A 53 4.38 -5.71 19.93
C LYS A 53 4.60 -4.66 21.03
N HIS A 54 5.60 -3.80 20.88
CA HIS A 54 5.97 -2.78 21.86
C HIS A 54 6.23 -1.44 21.14
N PRO A 55 5.17 -0.69 20.79
CA PRO A 55 5.33 0.61 20.12
C PRO A 55 5.89 1.69 21.07
N ASP A 56 5.68 1.53 22.39
CA ASP A 56 6.03 2.51 23.42
C ASP A 56 7.06 1.97 24.42
N ILE A 57 8.02 1.14 23.97
CA ILE A 57 9.10 0.68 24.85
C ILE A 57 9.94 1.89 25.29
N THR A 58 10.08 2.06 26.60
CA THR A 58 10.90 3.13 27.17
C THR A 58 12.35 2.67 27.17
N LEU A 59 13.14 3.28 26.29
CA LEU A 59 14.58 3.03 26.17
C LEU A 59 15.37 4.10 26.94
N VAL A 60 16.56 3.74 27.44
CA VAL A 60 17.56 4.66 28.03
C VAL A 60 17.75 5.87 27.11
N SER A 61 17.74 7.07 27.68
CA SER A 61 17.81 8.31 26.90
C SER A 61 19.04 8.35 25.99
N GLU A 62 18.96 9.06 24.86
CA GLU A 62 20.10 9.16 23.93
C GLU A 62 21.35 9.69 24.65
N GLU A 63 21.17 10.65 25.56
CA GLU A 63 22.26 11.23 26.36
C GLU A 63 22.94 10.22 27.27
N GLU A 64 22.16 9.35 27.92
CA GLU A 64 22.70 8.30 28.79
C GLU A 64 23.39 7.22 27.96
N PHE A 65 22.78 6.78 26.85
CA PHE A 65 23.39 5.83 25.92
C PHE A 65 24.76 6.31 25.42
N TYR A 66 24.89 7.57 25.00
CA TYR A 66 26.19 8.10 24.57
C TYR A 66 27.23 8.18 25.70
N LYS A 67 26.81 8.31 26.96
CA LYS A 67 27.71 8.35 28.13
C LYS A 67 28.13 6.96 28.59
N SER A 68 27.22 5.99 28.63
CA SER A 68 27.43 4.68 29.26
C SER A 68 27.74 3.55 28.28
N ALA A 69 27.39 3.68 26.99
CA ALA A 69 27.62 2.61 26.03
C ALA A 69 29.11 2.41 25.73
N PRO A 70 29.61 1.15 25.70
CA PRO A 70 30.95 0.82 25.23
C PRO A 70 31.16 1.23 23.76
N GLU A 71 32.40 1.57 23.39
CA GLU A 71 32.77 1.94 22.01
C GLU A 71 32.47 0.82 20.98
N GLU A 72 32.50 -0.44 21.44
CA GLU A 72 32.12 -1.63 20.66
C GLU A 72 30.65 -1.59 20.19
N ILE A 73 29.76 -1.07 21.04
CA ILE A 73 28.32 -0.95 20.75
C ILE A 73 28.02 0.38 20.03
N LYS A 74 28.74 1.45 20.40
CA LYS A 74 28.60 2.77 19.75
C LYS A 74 28.92 2.71 18.27
N GLY A 75 29.98 1.99 17.88
CA GLY A 75 30.39 1.84 16.48
C GLY A 75 30.62 3.17 15.76
N ASN A 76 31.11 3.12 14.53
CA ASN A 76 31.24 4.32 13.70
C ASN A 76 29.82 4.80 13.35
N GLN A 77 29.36 5.93 13.92
CA GLN A 77 28.04 6.50 13.67
C GLN A 77 27.77 6.59 12.15
N PRO A 78 26.83 5.81 11.58
CA PRO A 78 26.33 6.12 10.26
C PRO A 78 25.36 7.27 10.47
N ASN A 79 25.85 8.47 10.18
CA ASN A 79 25.11 9.72 10.23
C ASN A 79 23.69 9.56 9.65
N GLY A 80 22.67 9.55 10.52
CA GLY A 80 21.30 9.94 10.15
C GLY A 80 20.19 8.88 10.16
N ASN A 81 20.45 7.61 10.46
CA ASN A 81 19.37 6.61 10.53
C ASN A 81 18.86 6.40 11.97
N ALA A 82 17.68 6.95 12.28
CA ALA A 82 17.03 6.80 13.59
C ALA A 82 16.73 5.33 13.95
N HIS A 83 16.53 4.46 12.96
CA HIS A 83 16.29 3.04 13.19
C HIS A 83 17.54 2.32 13.74
N ASP A 84 18.71 2.61 13.16
CA ASP A 84 19.97 1.99 13.57
C ASP A 84 20.33 2.42 15.00
N LEU A 85 20.05 3.68 15.37
CA LEU A 85 20.20 4.14 16.75
C LEU A 85 19.29 3.38 17.72
N MET A 86 18.02 3.13 17.34
CA MET A 86 17.08 2.36 18.16
C MET A 86 17.55 0.92 18.38
N LEU A 87 18.08 0.25 17.34
CA LEU A 87 18.63 -1.11 17.46
C LEU A 87 19.83 -1.16 18.42
N ARG A 88 20.76 -0.19 18.31
CA ARG A 88 21.93 -0.14 19.21
C ARG A 88 21.55 0.15 20.66
N ARG A 89 20.52 0.96 20.89
CA ARG A 89 19.97 1.20 22.24
C ARG A 89 19.35 -0.09 22.83
N LEU A 90 18.63 -0.86 22.01
CA LEU A 90 18.11 -2.18 22.41
C LEU A 90 19.23 -3.17 22.74
N ASP A 91 20.29 -3.21 21.92
CA ASP A 91 21.45 -4.08 22.18
C ASP A 91 22.17 -3.69 23.47
N PHE A 92 22.32 -2.39 23.74
CA PHE A 92 22.93 -1.91 24.98
C PHE A 92 22.14 -2.34 26.22
N GLU A 93 20.81 -2.21 26.20
CA GLU A 93 19.95 -2.67 27.30
C GLU A 93 19.95 -4.19 27.48
N LEU A 94 20.17 -4.95 26.41
CA LEU A 94 20.26 -6.42 26.48
C LEU A 94 21.51 -6.89 27.26
N PHE A 95 22.61 -6.14 27.17
CA PHE A 95 23.88 -6.47 27.81
C PHE A 95 24.14 -5.70 29.12
N GLN A 96 23.18 -4.88 29.57
CA GLN A 96 23.27 -4.09 30.79
C GLN A 96 23.15 -4.95 32.07
#